data_AF-A0A7S4ERV4-F1
#
_entry.id   AF-A0A7S4ERV4-F1
#
_cell.length_a   1.000
_cell.length_b   1.000
_cell.length_c   1.000
_cell.angle_alpha   90.00
_cell.angle_beta   90.00
_cell.angle_gamma   90.00
#
_symmetry.space_group_name_H-M   'P 1'
#
loop_
_entity.id
_entity.type
_entity.pdbx_description
1 polymer ?
#
loop_
_entity_poly.entity_id
_entity_poly.type
_entity_poly.pdbx_seq_one_letter_code
_entity_poly.pdbx_strand_id
1 'polypeptide(L)'
;WLAIGNTAFQDLAFNWIAHVYKIRKERESAIAALDSTFLARLVGEGVPALDQTAPALTNDVRSSVSGFRKYGSIKADLVLKFLWRSRSVLLSDVDVVWLRDPTPMLSALAQADVFSSTDCLAVKADDNRTAHQKVGALRCAYAPGNAHGHAAFNTGVLAFRNTARAMAVAAAWRARLLSPEASKWLDDQLALNELVWSGMRSGVERSVRAASPNGTVILVEVEPQKPIYRPPGDGQSAAVASWKTGWEDLVRESSQMKLTPRQKRRSAADLEGEIVVEMRSEIEIESEIETVDAVGRQRRPRSFAFAPLAARHFCAGHVY
;
A
#
# COMPACT_ATOMS: atom_id res chain seq x y z
N TRP A 1 -12.33 -2.44 -7.91
CA TRP A 1 -11.58 -1.19 -7.86
C TRP A 1 -12.02 -0.49 -6.60
N LEU A 2 -11.08 -0.08 -5.77
CA LEU A 2 -11.37 0.45 -4.46
C LEU A 2 -10.57 1.74 -4.29
N ALA A 3 -11.24 2.81 -3.91
CA ALA A 3 -10.59 3.99 -3.36
C ALA A 3 -11.12 4.25 -1.96
N ILE A 4 -10.38 5.02 -1.18
CA ILE A 4 -10.77 5.40 0.19
C ILE A 4 -10.60 6.90 0.29
N GLY A 5 -11.62 7.57 0.79
CA GLY A 5 -11.65 9.02 0.84
C GLY A 5 -12.48 9.53 2.01
N ASN A 6 -12.43 10.83 2.19
CA ASN A 6 -13.18 11.55 3.19
C ASN A 6 -13.61 12.89 2.59
N THR A 7 -14.37 13.69 3.35
CA THR A 7 -14.94 14.95 2.89
C THR A 7 -13.87 15.96 2.44
N ALA A 8 -12.68 15.92 3.03
CA ALA A 8 -11.60 16.83 2.66
C ALA A 8 -11.00 16.54 1.28
N PHE A 9 -11.09 15.29 0.80
CA PHE A 9 -10.57 14.86 -0.50
C PHE A 9 -11.69 14.50 -1.50
N GLN A 10 -12.93 14.95 -1.26
CA GLN A 10 -14.08 14.57 -2.07
C GLN A 10 -13.94 14.97 -3.54
N ASP A 11 -13.37 16.14 -3.84
CA ASP A 11 -13.20 16.61 -5.22
C ASP A 11 -12.26 15.69 -6.01
N LEU A 12 -11.19 15.22 -5.36
CA LEU A 12 -10.29 14.23 -5.94
C LEU A 12 -11.02 12.90 -6.13
N ALA A 13 -11.82 12.46 -5.16
CA ALA A 13 -12.60 11.25 -5.27
C ALA A 13 -13.64 11.30 -6.40
N PHE A 14 -14.34 12.42 -6.60
CA PHE A 14 -15.26 12.58 -7.73
C PHE A 14 -14.56 12.67 -9.07
N ASN A 15 -13.38 13.30 -9.12
CA ASN A 15 -12.53 13.23 -10.29
C ASN A 15 -12.09 11.77 -10.58
N TRP A 16 -11.71 11.00 -9.55
CA TRP A 16 -11.40 9.58 -9.67
C TRP A 16 -12.59 8.78 -10.20
N ILE A 17 -13.81 9.00 -9.67
CA ILE A 17 -15.06 8.37 -10.12
C ILE A 17 -15.31 8.68 -11.60
N ALA A 18 -15.22 9.95 -12.00
CA ALA A 18 -15.42 10.36 -13.39
C ALA A 18 -14.45 9.65 -14.33
N HIS A 19 -13.20 9.45 -13.90
CA HIS A 19 -12.19 8.73 -14.65
C HIS A 19 -12.43 7.22 -14.70
N VAL A 20 -12.90 6.60 -13.60
CA VAL A 20 -13.35 5.20 -13.59
C VAL A 20 -14.53 4.98 -14.54
N TYR A 21 -15.47 5.92 -14.60
CA TYR A 21 -16.64 5.85 -15.48
C TYR A 21 -16.23 6.01 -16.95
N LYS A 22 -15.27 6.91 -17.25
CA LYS A 22 -14.71 7.06 -18.61
C LYS A 22 -14.11 5.76 -19.15
N ILE A 23 -13.54 4.93 -18.29
CA ILE A 23 -13.00 3.61 -18.66
C ILE A 23 -13.98 2.45 -18.43
N ARG A 24 -15.26 2.75 -18.15
CA ARG A 24 -16.37 1.80 -17.99
C ARG A 24 -16.20 0.78 -16.86
N LYS A 25 -15.69 1.24 -15.72
CA LYS A 25 -15.44 0.40 -14.53
C LYS A 25 -16.36 0.72 -13.35
N GLU A 26 -17.45 1.46 -13.59
CA GLU A 26 -18.41 1.87 -12.56
C GLU A 26 -18.99 0.68 -11.78
N ARG A 27 -19.32 -0.42 -12.47
CA ARG A 27 -19.90 -1.64 -11.86
C ARG A 27 -18.89 -2.51 -11.11
N GLU A 28 -17.60 -2.22 -11.28
CA GLU A 28 -16.49 -2.94 -10.67
C GLU A 28 -15.76 -2.08 -9.62
N SER A 29 -16.33 -0.92 -9.27
CA SER A 29 -15.72 0.09 -8.42
C SER A 29 -16.56 0.40 -7.19
N ALA A 30 -15.89 0.75 -6.09
CA ALA A 30 -16.50 1.34 -4.92
C ALA A 30 -15.53 2.31 -4.24
N ILE A 31 -16.08 3.26 -3.48
CA ILE A 31 -15.29 4.12 -2.60
C ILE A 31 -15.67 3.83 -1.15
N ALA A 32 -14.69 3.59 -0.30
CA ALA A 32 -14.92 3.56 1.14
C ALA A 32 -14.85 4.99 1.71
N ALA A 33 -15.94 5.43 2.32
CA ALA A 33 -16.02 6.73 2.96
C ALA A 33 -15.57 6.65 4.42
N LEU A 34 -14.67 7.53 4.82
CA LEU A 34 -14.13 7.59 6.18
C LEU A 34 -14.93 8.50 7.13
N ASP A 35 -15.88 9.25 6.60
CA ASP A 35 -16.79 10.09 7.36
C ASP A 35 -18.19 10.07 6.74
N SER A 36 -19.18 10.34 7.59
CA SER A 36 -20.60 10.27 7.22
C SER A 36 -20.99 11.32 6.18
N THR A 37 -20.37 12.50 6.20
CA THR A 37 -20.63 13.56 5.21
C THR A 37 -20.23 13.11 3.81
N PHE A 38 -19.06 12.49 3.66
CA PHE A 38 -18.61 11.97 2.38
C PHE A 38 -19.41 10.74 1.94
N LEU A 39 -19.77 9.85 2.89
CA LEU A 39 -20.64 8.72 2.62
C LEU A 39 -21.99 9.16 2.05
N ALA A 40 -22.65 10.11 2.73
CA ALA A 40 -23.92 10.67 2.29
C ALA A 40 -23.80 11.28 0.88
N ARG A 41 -22.68 11.97 0.60
CA ARG A 41 -22.45 12.55 -0.73
C ARG A 41 -22.28 11.49 -1.81
N LEU A 42 -21.51 10.42 -1.57
CA LEU A 42 -21.38 9.31 -2.53
C LEU A 42 -22.72 8.63 -2.81
N VAL A 43 -23.51 8.38 -1.75
CA VAL A 43 -24.85 7.77 -1.85
C VAL A 43 -25.80 8.66 -2.66
N GLY A 44 -25.83 9.97 -2.38
CA GLY A 44 -26.66 10.92 -3.11
C GLY A 44 -26.34 11.02 -4.61
N GLU A 45 -25.09 10.77 -4.99
CA GLU A 45 -24.61 10.75 -6.39
C GLU A 45 -24.75 9.36 -7.05
N GLY A 46 -25.33 8.37 -6.35
CA GLY A 46 -25.49 7.00 -6.86
C GLY A 46 -24.18 6.24 -7.04
N VAL A 47 -23.11 6.66 -6.37
CA VAL A 47 -21.80 6.01 -6.43
C VAL A 47 -21.78 4.82 -5.47
N PRO A 48 -21.32 3.63 -5.90
CA PRO A 48 -21.14 2.51 -4.99
C PRO A 48 -20.19 2.88 -3.84
N ALA A 49 -20.70 2.89 -2.62
CA ALA A 49 -19.97 3.33 -1.44
C ALA A 49 -19.93 2.24 -0.37
N LEU A 50 -18.86 2.24 0.42
CA LEU A 50 -18.73 1.43 1.63
C LEU A 50 -18.65 2.38 2.82
N ASP A 51 -19.47 2.13 3.83
CA ASP A 51 -19.32 2.82 5.11
C ASP A 51 -18.07 2.30 5.83
N GLN A 52 -17.08 3.18 5.99
CA GLN A 52 -15.90 2.97 6.81
C GLN A 52 -15.67 4.17 7.72
N THR A 53 -16.78 4.77 8.18
CA THR A 53 -16.76 5.94 9.06
C THR A 53 -15.84 5.67 10.25
N ALA A 54 -14.82 6.50 10.37
CA ALA A 54 -13.77 6.36 11.37
C ALA A 54 -13.62 7.68 12.13
N PRO A 55 -14.47 7.96 13.15
CA PRO A 55 -14.51 9.26 13.84
C PRO A 55 -13.17 9.69 14.46
N ALA A 56 -12.28 8.73 14.73
CA ALA A 56 -10.94 8.97 15.24
C ALA A 56 -9.96 9.54 14.19
N LEU A 57 -10.33 9.55 12.90
CA LEU A 57 -9.56 10.18 11.83
C LEU A 57 -10.06 11.61 11.63
N THR A 58 -9.15 12.57 11.75
CA THR A 58 -9.41 13.96 11.39
C THR A 58 -9.69 14.12 9.89
N ASN A 59 -10.40 15.18 9.50
CA ASN A 59 -10.64 15.51 8.09
C ASN A 59 -9.34 15.61 7.27
N ASP A 60 -8.24 16.04 7.88
CA ASP A 60 -6.91 15.90 7.29
C ASP A 60 -6.20 14.67 7.87
N VAL A 61 -6.37 13.51 7.22
CA VAL A 61 -5.72 12.26 7.66
C VAL A 61 -4.20 12.30 7.58
N ARG A 62 -3.63 13.25 6.82
CA ARG A 62 -2.18 13.44 6.67
C ARG A 62 -1.60 14.41 7.71
N SER A 63 -2.44 15.14 8.45
CA SER A 63 -1.99 16.09 9.49
C SER A 63 -1.28 15.44 10.69
N SER A 64 -1.42 14.13 10.88
CA SER A 64 -0.75 13.39 11.93
C SER A 64 -0.30 12.01 11.47
N VAL A 65 0.85 11.58 11.99
CA VAL A 65 1.41 10.25 11.71
C VAL A 65 0.49 9.15 12.21
N SER A 66 -0.10 9.33 13.41
CA SER A 66 -1.07 8.38 13.96
C SER A 66 -2.32 8.27 13.08
N GLY A 67 -2.83 9.41 12.58
CA GLY A 67 -3.92 9.45 11.61
C GLY A 67 -3.57 8.74 10.31
N PHE A 68 -2.42 9.04 9.73
CA PHE A 68 -2.00 8.46 8.45
C PHE A 68 -1.72 6.96 8.55
N ARG A 69 -1.16 6.49 9.68
CA ARG A 69 -1.04 5.06 9.99
C ARG A 69 -2.38 4.37 10.14
N LYS A 70 -3.32 5.00 10.83
CA LYS A 70 -4.66 4.46 11.01
C LYS A 70 -5.39 4.39 9.66
N TYR A 71 -5.27 5.41 8.82
CA TYR A 71 -5.73 5.41 7.43
C TYR A 71 -5.12 4.24 6.62
N GLY A 72 -3.80 4.05 6.71
CA GLY A 72 -3.11 2.89 6.15
C GLY A 72 -3.68 1.56 6.64
N SER A 73 -3.98 1.44 7.93
CA SER A 73 -4.55 0.20 8.48
C SER A 73 -5.93 -0.10 7.92
N ILE A 74 -6.74 0.92 7.63
CA ILE A 74 -8.05 0.78 6.98
C ILE A 74 -7.88 0.33 5.52
N LYS A 75 -6.90 0.88 4.78
CA LYS A 75 -6.54 0.37 3.44
C LYS A 75 -6.29 -1.13 3.46
N ALA A 76 -5.41 -1.57 4.35
CA ALA A 76 -5.03 -2.97 4.47
C ALA A 76 -6.20 -3.86 4.93
N ASP A 77 -7.03 -3.38 5.87
CA ASP A 77 -8.22 -4.08 6.36
C ASP A 77 -9.26 -4.30 5.24
N LEU A 78 -9.55 -3.26 4.46
CA LEU A 78 -10.48 -3.37 3.34
C LEU A 78 -9.99 -4.33 2.26
N VAL A 79 -8.71 -4.23 1.87
CA VAL A 79 -8.11 -5.18 0.93
C VAL A 79 -8.33 -6.61 1.44
N LEU A 80 -8.02 -6.86 2.71
CA LEU A 80 -8.19 -8.17 3.32
C LEU A 80 -9.66 -8.63 3.33
N LYS A 81 -10.60 -7.76 3.71
CA LYS A 81 -12.05 -8.02 3.69
C LYS A 81 -12.57 -8.44 2.31
N PHE A 82 -12.06 -7.85 1.23
CA PHE A 82 -12.42 -8.23 -0.14
C PHE A 82 -11.74 -9.53 -0.58
N LEU A 83 -10.48 -9.74 -0.21
CA LEU A 83 -9.78 -11.01 -0.48
C LEU A 83 -10.47 -12.18 0.21
N TRP A 84 -10.98 -12.03 1.43
CA TRP A 84 -11.80 -13.05 2.10
C TRP A 84 -13.07 -13.40 1.34
N ARG A 85 -13.65 -12.44 0.61
CA ARG A 85 -14.85 -12.64 -0.21
C ARG A 85 -14.52 -13.13 -1.62
N SER A 86 -13.36 -13.77 -1.82
CA SER A 86 -12.91 -14.30 -3.10
C SER A 86 -12.79 -13.23 -4.21
N ARG A 87 -12.56 -11.95 -3.85
CA ARG A 87 -12.40 -10.85 -4.82
C ARG A 87 -10.96 -10.36 -4.86
N SER A 88 -10.44 -10.16 -6.07
CA SER A 88 -9.17 -9.44 -6.27
C SER A 88 -9.43 -7.94 -6.13
N VAL A 89 -8.44 -7.20 -5.63
CA VAL A 89 -8.57 -5.77 -5.33
C VAL A 89 -7.56 -4.98 -6.13
N LEU A 90 -8.02 -3.94 -6.82
CA LEU A 90 -7.18 -2.82 -7.27
C LEU A 90 -7.51 -1.63 -6.37
N LEU A 91 -6.61 -1.34 -5.43
CA LEU A 91 -6.70 -0.23 -4.50
C LEU A 91 -5.97 0.97 -5.10
N SER A 92 -6.54 2.16 -4.97
CA SER A 92 -5.84 3.40 -5.27
C SER A 92 -6.22 4.52 -4.31
N ASP A 93 -5.33 5.49 -4.15
CA ASP A 93 -5.69 6.78 -3.57
C ASP A 93 -6.68 7.52 -4.49
N VAL A 94 -7.46 8.41 -3.88
CA VAL A 94 -8.47 9.21 -4.60
C VAL A 94 -7.85 10.29 -5.49
N ASP A 95 -6.56 10.59 -5.35
CA ASP A 95 -5.82 11.52 -6.20
C ASP A 95 -5.32 10.88 -7.51
N VAL A 96 -5.64 9.62 -7.76
CA VAL A 96 -5.28 8.90 -8.99
C VAL A 96 -6.22 9.26 -10.14
N VAL A 97 -5.64 9.51 -11.32
CA VAL A 97 -6.36 9.76 -12.56
C VAL A 97 -6.21 8.57 -13.52
N TRP A 98 -7.30 7.85 -13.77
CA TRP A 98 -7.29 6.73 -14.71
C TRP A 98 -7.43 7.22 -16.15
N LEU A 99 -6.40 7.03 -16.95
CA LEU A 99 -6.39 7.36 -18.38
C LEU A 99 -6.75 6.17 -19.28
N ARG A 100 -6.54 4.94 -18.78
CA ARG A 100 -6.80 3.68 -19.47
C ARG A 100 -7.14 2.59 -18.45
N ASP A 101 -7.84 1.56 -18.90
CA ASP A 101 -8.05 0.34 -18.10
C ASP A 101 -6.71 -0.42 -17.92
N PRO A 102 -6.19 -0.57 -16.68
CA PRO A 102 -4.98 -1.34 -16.39
C PRO A 102 -5.22 -2.85 -16.35
N THR A 103 -6.47 -3.34 -16.36
CA THR A 103 -6.76 -4.78 -16.24
C THR A 103 -6.01 -5.64 -17.27
N PRO A 104 -5.92 -5.29 -18.57
CA PRO A 104 -5.15 -6.08 -19.53
C PRO A 104 -3.67 -6.22 -19.15
N MET A 105 -3.04 -5.14 -18.68
CA MET A 105 -1.64 -5.14 -18.23
C MET A 105 -1.47 -6.01 -16.97
N LEU A 106 -2.38 -5.90 -16.00
CA LEU A 106 -2.32 -6.69 -14.76
C LEU A 106 -2.55 -8.19 -15.04
N SER A 107 -3.47 -8.51 -15.96
CA SER A 107 -3.76 -9.88 -16.38
C SER A 107 -2.59 -10.56 -17.10
N ALA A 108 -1.79 -9.80 -17.86
CA ALA A 108 -0.58 -10.32 -18.51
C ALA A 108 0.49 -10.78 -17.51
N LEU A 109 0.41 -10.34 -16.26
CA LEU A 109 1.28 -10.72 -15.14
C LEU A 109 0.55 -11.72 -14.23
N ALA A 110 0.05 -12.81 -14.83
CA ALA A 110 -0.78 -13.84 -14.18
C ALA A 110 -0.09 -14.62 -13.06
N GLN A 111 1.22 -14.45 -12.86
CA GLN A 111 1.99 -15.09 -11.78
C GLN A 111 2.06 -14.25 -10.50
N ALA A 112 1.77 -12.95 -10.56
CA ALA A 112 1.97 -12.04 -9.43
C ALA A 112 0.82 -12.09 -8.42
N ASP A 113 1.15 -12.19 -7.13
CA ASP A 113 0.18 -12.11 -6.04
C ASP A 113 -0.15 -10.65 -5.71
N VAL A 114 0.87 -9.78 -5.71
CA VAL A 114 0.77 -8.36 -5.33
C VAL A 114 1.50 -7.47 -6.34
N PHE A 115 0.98 -6.27 -6.57
CA PHE A 115 1.47 -5.31 -7.56
C PHE A 115 1.62 -3.94 -6.92
N SER A 116 2.67 -3.21 -7.30
CA SER A 116 2.85 -1.79 -7.00
C SER A 116 3.82 -1.19 -8.02
N SER A 117 3.69 0.11 -8.30
CA SER A 117 4.70 0.84 -9.05
C SER A 117 5.85 1.26 -8.14
N THR A 118 7.05 1.38 -8.70
CA THR A 118 8.12 2.08 -7.99
C THR A 118 7.74 3.55 -7.78
N ASP A 119 8.21 4.13 -6.68
CA ASP A 119 8.16 5.56 -6.41
C ASP A 119 9.36 6.31 -7.04
N CYS A 120 9.85 5.80 -8.17
CA CYS A 120 11.02 6.35 -8.85
C CYS A 120 10.66 7.63 -9.61
N LEU A 121 11.29 8.74 -9.25
CA LEU A 121 11.14 10.02 -9.97
C LEU A 121 11.92 10.07 -11.28
N ALA A 122 12.88 9.16 -11.49
CA ALA A 122 13.70 9.07 -12.69
C ALA A 122 13.16 7.99 -13.66
N VAL A 123 12.03 8.28 -14.33
CA VAL A 123 11.30 7.32 -15.20
C VAL A 123 12.22 6.57 -16.19
N LYS A 124 13.17 7.25 -16.83
CA LYS A 124 14.12 6.60 -17.77
C LYS A 124 15.05 5.58 -17.09
N ALA A 125 15.46 5.86 -15.85
CA ALA A 125 16.30 4.95 -15.08
C ALA A 125 15.51 3.74 -14.60
N ASP A 126 14.25 3.95 -14.23
CA ASP A 126 13.30 2.91 -13.81
C ASP A 126 12.90 1.96 -14.94
N ASP A 127 12.75 2.49 -16.16
CA ASP A 127 12.49 1.69 -17.36
C ASP A 127 13.68 0.79 -17.74
N ASN A 128 14.91 1.17 -17.35
CA ASN A 128 16.11 0.40 -17.64
C ASN A 128 16.31 -0.73 -16.62
N ARG A 129 15.59 -1.85 -16.83
CA ARG A 129 15.61 -3.03 -15.95
C ARG A 129 16.72 -4.03 -16.26
N THR A 130 17.85 -3.58 -16.81
CA THR A 130 18.96 -4.48 -17.16
C THR A 130 19.68 -4.99 -15.91
N ALA A 131 20.14 -6.24 -15.94
CA ALA A 131 20.83 -6.91 -14.82
C ALA A 131 22.12 -6.20 -14.34
N HIS A 132 22.58 -5.16 -15.06
CA HIS A 132 23.77 -4.39 -14.73
C HIS A 132 23.51 -3.23 -13.75
N GLN A 133 22.26 -2.90 -13.41
CA GLN A 133 21.97 -1.96 -12.33
C GLN A 133 22.19 -2.62 -10.96
N LYS A 134 23.45 -2.89 -10.63
CA LYS A 134 23.88 -3.48 -9.35
C LYS A 134 23.69 -2.50 -8.19
N VAL A 135 23.71 -1.20 -8.45
CA VAL A 135 23.44 -0.14 -7.47
C VAL A 135 22.37 0.74 -8.11
N GLY A 136 21.15 0.71 -7.59
CA GLY A 136 20.07 1.52 -8.14
C GLY A 136 20.37 3.00 -7.95
N ALA A 137 20.24 3.78 -9.02
CA ALA A 137 20.11 5.22 -8.86
C ALA A 137 18.80 5.50 -8.10
N LEU A 138 18.86 6.39 -7.10
CA LEU A 138 17.68 7.05 -6.54
C LEU A 138 16.54 6.11 -6.06
N ARG A 139 16.86 4.93 -5.51
CA ARG A 139 15.85 3.96 -5.04
C ARG A 139 14.88 3.51 -6.14
N CYS A 140 15.39 3.27 -7.35
CA CYS A 140 14.60 2.79 -8.48
C CYS A 140 14.85 1.32 -8.83
N ALA A 141 15.86 0.66 -8.24
CA ALA A 141 16.27 -0.66 -8.72
C ALA A 141 15.62 -1.83 -7.95
N TYR A 142 14.98 -2.71 -8.72
CA TYR A 142 14.33 -3.96 -8.28
C TYR A 142 14.53 -5.13 -9.26
N ALA A 143 15.38 -4.98 -10.28
CA ALA A 143 15.55 -6.00 -11.31
C ALA A 143 16.14 -7.30 -10.74
N PRO A 144 15.80 -8.48 -11.33
CA PRO A 144 16.40 -9.74 -10.92
C PRO A 144 17.93 -9.71 -10.95
N GLY A 145 18.56 -10.28 -9.94
CA GLY A 145 20.03 -10.25 -9.76
C GLY A 145 20.56 -8.99 -9.09
N ASN A 146 19.71 -8.03 -8.71
CA ASN A 146 20.12 -6.92 -7.87
C ASN A 146 20.27 -7.39 -6.40
N ALA A 147 21.50 -7.36 -5.89
CA ALA A 147 21.83 -7.72 -4.50
C ALA A 147 21.75 -6.53 -3.52
N HIS A 148 21.58 -5.31 -4.03
CA HIS A 148 21.50 -4.06 -3.27
C HIS A 148 20.13 -3.37 -3.45
N GLY A 149 19.12 -4.10 -3.93
CA GLY A 149 17.81 -3.59 -4.34
C GLY A 149 17.13 -2.75 -3.25
N HIS A 150 16.79 -1.51 -3.60
CA HIS A 150 16.19 -0.52 -2.71
C HIS A 150 15.09 0.27 -3.41
N ALA A 151 14.36 -0.35 -4.34
CA ALA A 151 13.19 0.30 -4.91
C ALA A 151 12.18 0.64 -3.81
N ALA A 152 11.79 1.91 -3.71
CA ALA A 152 10.59 2.27 -2.97
C ALA A 152 9.38 1.97 -3.85
N PHE A 153 8.33 1.40 -3.27
CA PHE A 153 7.09 1.07 -3.95
C PHE A 153 5.96 1.95 -3.43
N ASN A 154 5.23 2.58 -4.34
CA ASN A 154 4.17 3.53 -4.00
C ASN A 154 2.88 2.80 -3.60
N THR A 155 2.24 3.24 -2.51
CA THR A 155 0.97 2.65 -2.02
C THR A 155 -0.28 3.37 -2.51
N GLY A 156 -0.11 4.41 -3.35
CA GLY A 156 -1.19 5.12 -4.01
C GLY A 156 -1.86 4.31 -5.12
N VAL A 157 -1.21 3.27 -5.66
CA VAL A 157 -1.88 2.22 -6.46
C VAL A 157 -1.29 0.84 -6.10
N LEU A 158 -2.14 -0.05 -5.60
CA LEU A 158 -1.80 -1.43 -5.26
C LEU A 158 -2.80 -2.39 -5.91
N ALA A 159 -2.34 -3.52 -6.42
CA ALA A 159 -3.24 -4.61 -6.77
C ALA A 159 -2.91 -5.87 -5.97
N PHE A 160 -3.95 -6.57 -5.55
CA PHE A 160 -3.89 -7.84 -4.84
C PHE A 160 -4.75 -8.85 -5.57
N ARG A 161 -4.13 -9.91 -6.07
CA ARG A 161 -4.88 -11.05 -6.62
C ARG A 161 -5.49 -11.83 -5.47
N ASN A 162 -6.64 -12.46 -5.70
CA ASN A 162 -7.20 -13.39 -4.73
C ASN A 162 -6.36 -14.68 -4.65
N THR A 163 -5.29 -14.64 -3.85
CA THR A 163 -4.46 -15.80 -3.54
C THR A 163 -4.18 -15.83 -2.04
N ALA A 164 -3.92 -17.02 -1.49
CA ALA A 164 -3.53 -17.17 -0.08
C ALA A 164 -2.27 -16.34 0.26
N ARG A 165 -1.36 -16.16 -0.70
CA ARG A 165 -0.14 -15.35 -0.51
C ARG A 165 -0.45 -13.86 -0.46
N ALA A 166 -1.28 -13.34 -1.36
CA ALA A 166 -1.71 -11.94 -1.33
C ALA A 166 -2.50 -11.61 -0.06
N MET A 167 -3.38 -12.52 0.38
CA MET A 167 -4.11 -12.44 1.64
C MET A 167 -3.15 -12.33 2.84
N ALA A 168 -2.12 -13.17 2.89
CA ALA A 168 -1.10 -13.13 3.93
C ALA A 168 -0.27 -11.82 3.88
N VAL A 169 0.02 -11.26 2.70
CA VAL A 169 0.66 -9.95 2.58
C VAL A 169 -0.25 -8.85 3.14
N ALA A 170 -1.53 -8.81 2.77
CA ALA A 170 -2.48 -7.80 3.27
C ALA A 170 -2.64 -7.89 4.79
N ALA A 171 -2.71 -9.11 5.35
CA ALA A 171 -2.74 -9.32 6.80
C ALA A 171 -1.47 -8.85 7.50
N ALA A 172 -0.28 -9.14 6.94
CA ALA A 172 0.99 -8.69 7.49
C ALA A 172 1.14 -7.15 7.41
N TRP A 173 0.66 -6.53 6.34
CA TRP A 173 0.67 -5.08 6.16
C TRP A 173 -0.21 -4.39 7.20
N ARG A 174 -1.45 -4.87 7.38
CA ARG A 174 -2.37 -4.43 8.44
C ARG A 174 -1.74 -4.57 9.82
N ALA A 175 -1.18 -5.74 10.13
CA ALA A 175 -0.56 -6.02 11.42
C ALA A 175 0.61 -5.08 11.71
N ARG A 176 1.44 -4.78 10.70
CA ARG A 176 2.55 -3.82 10.85
C ARG A 176 2.05 -2.41 11.13
N LEU A 177 0.99 -1.97 10.47
CA LEU A 177 0.41 -0.64 10.70
C LEU A 177 -0.19 -0.49 12.11
N LEU A 178 -0.80 -1.57 12.62
CA LEU A 178 -1.38 -1.65 13.96
C LEU A 178 -0.36 -1.92 15.07
N SER A 179 0.88 -2.30 14.74
CA SER A 179 1.88 -2.65 15.75
C SER A 179 2.26 -1.42 16.60
N PRO A 180 2.56 -1.60 17.90
CA PRO A 180 3.20 -0.55 18.69
C PRO A 180 4.47 -0.08 17.99
N GLU A 181 4.58 1.23 17.74
CA GLU A 181 5.73 1.80 17.06
C GLU A 181 5.94 3.21 17.61
N ALA A 182 7.15 3.45 18.12
CA ALA A 182 7.56 4.72 18.68
C ALA A 182 7.99 5.71 17.60
N SER A 183 8.34 5.20 16.41
CA SER A 183 8.70 6.05 15.27
C SER A 183 7.51 6.82 14.72
N LYS A 184 7.69 8.14 14.61
CA LYS A 184 6.74 9.05 13.93
C LYS A 184 6.74 8.92 12.41
N TRP A 185 7.33 7.88 11.85
CA TRP A 185 7.57 7.80 10.41
C TRP A 185 7.13 6.49 9.76
N LEU A 186 6.47 5.61 10.53
CA LEU A 186 5.78 4.50 9.93
C LEU A 186 4.53 5.04 9.26
N ASP A 187 4.39 4.82 7.96
CA ASP A 187 3.17 5.03 7.20
C ASP A 187 2.81 3.77 6.41
N ASP A 188 1.74 3.83 5.62
CA ASP A 188 1.27 2.70 4.82
C ASP A 188 2.33 2.27 3.78
N GLN A 189 3.01 3.23 3.18
CA GLN A 189 4.10 3.00 2.23
C GLN A 189 5.29 2.28 2.87
N LEU A 190 5.84 2.79 3.98
CA LEU A 190 6.96 2.17 4.66
C LEU A 190 6.58 0.79 5.20
N ALA A 191 5.39 0.63 5.77
CA ALA A 191 4.93 -0.66 6.26
C ALA A 191 4.89 -1.74 5.16
N LEU A 192 4.44 -1.38 3.95
CA LEU A 192 4.44 -2.32 2.82
C LEU A 192 5.88 -2.58 2.34
N ASN A 193 6.67 -1.52 2.19
CA ASN A 193 8.05 -1.62 1.70
C ASN A 193 8.93 -2.45 2.65
N GLU A 194 8.76 -2.38 3.96
CA GLU A 194 9.48 -3.25 4.91
C GLU A 194 9.20 -4.73 4.65
N LEU A 195 7.96 -5.10 4.28
CA LEU A 195 7.61 -6.47 3.93
C LEU A 195 8.33 -6.90 2.63
N VAL A 196 8.27 -6.06 1.60
CA VAL A 196 8.93 -6.34 0.31
C VAL A 196 10.46 -6.38 0.46
N TRP A 197 11.04 -5.39 1.13
CA TRP A 197 12.49 -5.28 1.37
C TRP A 197 13.02 -6.38 2.28
N SER A 198 12.24 -6.84 3.27
CA SER A 198 12.67 -7.97 4.10
C SER A 198 13.04 -9.17 3.25
N GLY A 199 12.28 -9.43 2.17
CA GLY A 199 12.65 -10.49 1.23
C GLY A 199 13.72 -10.10 0.23
N MET A 200 13.75 -8.86 -0.26
CA MET A 200 14.80 -8.42 -1.20
C MET A 200 16.21 -8.36 -0.59
N ARG A 201 16.32 -8.14 0.73
CA ARG A 201 17.59 -7.91 1.44
C ARG A 201 18.14 -9.15 2.16
N SER A 202 17.51 -10.32 1.99
CA SER A 202 17.85 -11.55 2.73
C SER A 202 19.14 -12.24 2.23
N GLY A 203 20.26 -11.52 2.14
CA GLY A 203 21.56 -12.05 1.71
C GLY A 203 21.72 -12.15 0.18
N VAL A 204 22.97 -12.19 -0.29
CA VAL A 204 23.33 -12.19 -1.72
C VAL A 204 22.67 -13.36 -2.48
N GLU A 205 22.51 -14.51 -1.81
CA GLU A 205 21.86 -15.72 -2.35
C GLU A 205 20.33 -15.59 -2.51
N ARG A 206 19.69 -14.67 -1.78
CA ARG A 206 18.25 -14.36 -1.90
C ARG A 206 18.01 -12.96 -2.45
N SER A 207 18.95 -12.47 -3.26
CA SER A 207 18.75 -11.33 -4.15
C SER A 207 17.44 -11.48 -4.94
N VAL A 208 16.93 -10.38 -5.50
CA VAL A 208 15.66 -10.39 -6.22
C VAL A 208 15.65 -11.51 -7.27
N ARG A 209 14.84 -12.56 -7.08
CA ARG A 209 14.74 -13.71 -7.99
C ARG A 209 13.58 -13.53 -8.94
N ALA A 210 13.74 -13.96 -10.18
CA ALA A 210 12.65 -13.97 -11.14
C ALA A 210 11.58 -15.01 -10.74
N ALA A 211 10.32 -14.60 -10.67
CA ALA A 211 9.15 -15.47 -10.57
C ALA A 211 8.46 -15.69 -11.92
N SER A 212 8.87 -14.93 -12.96
CA SER A 212 8.47 -15.14 -14.35
C SER A 212 9.71 -15.30 -15.25
N PRO A 213 9.62 -16.01 -16.40
CA PRO A 213 10.77 -16.24 -17.28
C PRO A 213 11.48 -14.97 -17.76
N ASN A 214 10.74 -13.87 -17.91
CA ASN A 214 11.24 -12.58 -18.36
C ASN A 214 11.60 -11.61 -17.20
N GLY A 215 11.52 -12.06 -15.94
CA GLY A 215 11.89 -11.26 -14.77
C GLY A 215 10.97 -10.07 -14.46
N THR A 216 9.79 -9.97 -15.08
CA THR A 216 8.81 -8.91 -14.79
C THR A 216 8.05 -9.12 -13.49
N VAL A 217 8.03 -10.36 -12.99
CA VAL A 217 7.55 -10.71 -11.64
C VAL A 217 8.74 -11.26 -10.87
N ILE A 218 8.85 -10.87 -9.60
CA ILE A 218 9.92 -11.29 -8.71
C ILE A 218 9.36 -12.12 -7.56
N LEU A 219 10.16 -13.02 -7.02
CA LEU A 219 9.82 -13.80 -5.83
C LEU A 219 10.40 -13.11 -4.60
N VAL A 220 9.52 -12.73 -3.66
CA VAL A 220 9.90 -12.19 -2.36
C VAL A 220 9.79 -13.31 -1.33
N GLU A 221 10.90 -13.71 -0.72
CA GLU A 221 10.92 -14.65 0.40
C GLU A 221 11.05 -13.91 1.71
N VAL A 222 10.05 -13.99 2.57
CA VAL A 222 10.10 -13.32 3.86
C VAL A 222 10.66 -14.31 4.87
N GLU A 223 11.77 -13.93 5.52
CA GLU A 223 12.32 -14.74 6.60
C GLU A 223 11.28 -14.93 7.72
N PRO A 224 11.12 -16.17 8.23
CA PRO A 224 10.46 -16.37 9.52
C PRO A 224 11.29 -15.63 10.57
N GLN A 225 10.71 -14.63 11.23
CA GLN A 225 11.47 -13.86 12.21
C GLN A 225 11.92 -14.73 13.39
N LYS A 226 13.21 -14.59 13.76
CA LYS A 226 13.62 -14.62 15.18
C LYS A 226 13.00 -13.37 15.85
N PRO A 227 12.43 -13.49 17.06
CA PRO A 227 11.64 -12.44 17.70
C PRO A 227 12.43 -11.11 17.81
N ILE A 228 11.78 -9.99 17.46
CA ILE A 228 12.36 -8.62 17.46
C ILE A 228 12.69 -8.09 18.87
N TYR A 229 12.31 -8.77 19.95
CA TYR A 229 12.63 -8.33 21.31
C TYR A 229 13.40 -9.41 22.08
N ARG A 230 14.70 -9.16 22.30
CA ARG A 230 15.45 -9.75 23.43
C ARG A 230 15.64 -8.64 24.46
N PRO A 231 15.25 -8.82 25.74
CA PRO A 231 15.68 -7.92 26.79
C PRO A 231 17.22 -7.89 26.83
N PRO A 232 17.83 -6.77 27.25
CA PRO A 232 19.29 -6.64 27.25
C PRO A 232 19.89 -7.61 28.26
N GLY A 233 20.47 -8.70 27.74
CA GLY A 233 21.16 -9.72 28.50
C GLY A 233 21.93 -10.63 27.54
N ASP A 234 23.26 -10.47 27.59
CA ASP A 234 24.30 -11.43 27.24
C ASP A 234 24.51 -11.81 25.75
N GLY A 235 25.61 -11.26 25.21
CA GLY A 235 26.57 -12.05 24.42
C GLY A 235 26.39 -12.14 22.90
N GLN A 236 27.17 -11.33 22.19
CA GLN A 236 27.79 -11.57 20.86
C GLN A 236 26.90 -11.84 19.61
N SER A 237 26.62 -10.73 18.91
CA SER A 237 26.87 -10.45 17.48
C SER A 237 26.83 -11.59 16.43
N ALA A 238 25.74 -11.62 15.67
CA ALA A 238 25.82 -11.65 14.19
C ALA A 238 25.02 -10.45 13.68
N ALA A 239 25.71 -9.52 13.02
CA ALA A 239 25.18 -8.23 12.58
C ALA A 239 24.15 -8.40 11.45
N VAL A 240 22.88 -8.59 11.80
CA VAL A 240 21.77 -8.11 10.98
C VAL A 240 21.61 -6.64 11.33
N ALA A 241 21.80 -5.76 10.34
CA ALA A 241 21.68 -4.32 10.50
C ALA A 241 20.31 -3.95 11.08
N SER A 242 20.25 -3.83 12.41
CA SER A 242 19.08 -3.34 13.12
C SER A 242 18.90 -1.87 12.76
N TRP A 243 17.72 -1.53 12.21
CA TRP A 243 17.29 -0.17 11.91
C TRP A 243 17.18 0.67 13.19
N LYS A 244 18.31 1.16 13.72
CA LYS A 244 18.33 2.00 14.93
C LYS A 244 18.14 3.50 14.65
N THR A 245 18.23 3.98 13.41
CA THR A 245 18.19 5.43 13.10
C THR A 245 17.08 5.89 12.17
N GLY A 246 16.26 4.99 11.62
CA GLY A 246 15.06 5.35 10.87
C GLY A 246 15.24 6.52 9.88
N TRP A 247 14.25 7.40 9.81
CA TRP A 247 14.19 8.52 8.87
C TRP A 247 15.17 9.68 9.12
N GLU A 248 16.01 9.63 10.17
CA GLU A 248 16.94 10.72 10.48
C GLU A 248 18.08 10.84 9.45
N ASP A 249 18.44 9.72 8.82
CA ASP A 249 19.39 9.69 7.70
C ASP A 249 18.77 10.26 6.39
N LEU A 250 17.43 10.18 6.24
CA LEU A 250 16.68 10.69 5.08
C LEU A 250 16.47 12.21 5.12
N VAL A 251 16.20 12.77 6.29
CA VAL A 251 15.97 14.22 6.47
C VAL A 251 17.26 15.01 6.20
N ARG A 252 18.43 14.46 6.52
CA ARG A 252 19.73 15.11 6.23
C ARG A 252 19.98 15.33 4.74
N GLU A 253 19.48 14.43 3.88
CA GLU A 253 19.61 14.56 2.42
C GLU A 253 18.53 15.46 1.80
N SER A 254 17.29 15.46 2.33
CA SER A 254 16.19 16.29 1.81
C SER A 254 16.20 17.74 2.28
N SER A 255 16.96 18.08 3.34
CA SER A 255 17.08 19.44 3.91
C SER A 255 17.65 20.49 2.95
N GLN A 256 18.07 20.11 1.75
CA GLN A 256 18.63 21.00 0.75
C GLN A 256 17.60 21.58 -0.24
N MET A 257 16.31 21.22 -0.14
CA MET A 257 15.29 21.63 -1.12
C MET A 257 14.23 22.57 -0.50
N LYS A 258 14.19 23.83 -0.98
CA LYS A 258 13.20 24.85 -0.57
C LYS A 258 12.02 24.91 -1.54
N LEU A 259 10.78 24.76 -1.06
CA LEU A 259 9.55 25.01 -1.82
C LEU A 259 8.91 26.36 -1.43
N THR A 260 8.25 27.00 -2.41
CA THR A 260 7.82 28.42 -2.35
C THR A 260 6.35 28.64 -1.95
N PRO A 261 5.99 29.85 -1.47
CA PRO A 261 4.83 30.13 -0.60
C PRO A 261 3.41 30.04 -1.19
N ARG A 262 3.20 29.48 -2.38
CA ARG A 262 2.00 29.78 -3.20
C ARG A 262 0.80 28.83 -3.07
N GLN A 263 0.85 27.83 -2.19
CA GLN A 263 -0.12 26.71 -2.20
C GLN A 263 -1.21 26.75 -1.12
N LYS A 264 -1.46 27.91 -0.48
CA LYS A 264 -2.44 28.03 0.63
C LYS A 264 -3.78 28.63 0.16
N ARG A 265 -4.90 27.92 0.47
CA ARG A 265 -6.33 28.35 0.64
C ARG A 265 -7.29 27.95 -0.52
N ARG A 266 -8.56 27.53 -0.34
CA ARG A 266 -9.48 27.24 0.80
C ARG A 266 -10.82 26.60 0.28
N SER A 267 -11.43 25.69 1.05
CA SER A 267 -12.87 25.41 1.44
C SER A 267 -14.09 25.89 0.60
N ALA A 268 -15.34 25.39 0.67
CA ALA A 268 -16.08 24.24 1.26
C ALA A 268 -17.62 24.42 0.98
N ALA A 269 -18.45 23.41 1.35
CA ALA A 269 -19.92 23.40 1.65
C ALA A 269 -20.91 23.25 0.45
N ASP A 270 -22.04 22.51 0.47
CA ASP A 270 -22.77 21.72 1.51
C ASP A 270 -23.98 20.92 0.89
N LEU A 271 -24.46 19.88 1.62
CA LEU A 271 -25.83 19.24 1.69
C LEU A 271 -26.36 18.32 0.54
N GLU A 272 -27.26 17.33 0.72
CA GLU A 272 -27.65 16.29 1.73
C GLU A 272 -28.83 15.47 1.13
N GLY A 273 -28.99 14.16 1.45
CA GLY A 273 -30.21 13.34 1.15
C GLY A 273 -30.00 11.82 0.94
N GLU A 274 -30.55 10.97 1.82
CA GLU A 274 -30.23 9.54 2.11
C GLU A 274 -30.94 8.43 1.29
N ILE A 275 -30.31 7.23 1.18
CA ILE A 275 -30.91 5.86 1.35
C ILE A 275 -29.81 4.88 1.86
N VAL A 276 -30.08 4.09 2.91
CA VAL A 276 -29.14 3.15 3.61
C VAL A 276 -29.48 1.68 3.31
N VAL A 277 -28.46 0.81 3.21
CA VAL A 277 -28.60 -0.66 3.19
C VAL A 277 -27.69 -1.28 4.26
N GLU A 278 -28.28 -2.03 5.20
CA GLU A 278 -27.61 -2.68 6.34
C GLU A 278 -26.63 -3.81 5.94
N MET A 279 -25.44 -3.78 6.55
CA MET A 279 -24.44 -4.87 6.54
C MET A 279 -24.54 -5.68 7.83
N ARG A 280 -24.59 -7.01 7.70
CA ARG A 280 -24.56 -7.97 8.83
C ARG A 280 -23.23 -7.93 9.59
N SER A 281 -23.30 -8.27 10.88
CA SER A 281 -22.30 -8.09 11.94
C SER A 281 -20.97 -8.84 11.72
N GLU A 282 -19.87 -8.15 12.05
CA GLU A 282 -18.46 -8.58 11.89
C GLU A 282 -18.05 -9.79 12.76
N ILE A 283 -18.88 -10.21 13.72
CA ILE A 283 -18.53 -11.17 14.78
C ILE A 283 -18.51 -12.63 14.29
N GLU A 284 -19.29 -12.98 13.27
CA GLU A 284 -19.35 -14.38 12.79
C GLU A 284 -18.16 -14.76 11.88
N ILE A 285 -17.45 -13.77 11.31
CA ILE A 285 -16.43 -13.98 10.26
C ILE A 285 -15.01 -14.18 10.85
N GLU A 286 -14.76 -13.74 12.09
CA GLU A 286 -13.45 -13.92 12.75
C GLU A 286 -13.12 -15.39 13.11
N SER A 287 -14.12 -16.28 13.10
CA SER A 287 -13.98 -17.66 13.59
C SER A 287 -13.36 -18.65 12.58
N GLU A 288 -13.29 -18.31 11.29
CA GLU A 288 -12.88 -19.29 10.26
C GLU A 288 -11.41 -19.22 9.83
N ILE A 289 -10.63 -18.24 10.33
CA ILE A 289 -9.19 -18.13 10.03
C ILE A 289 -8.37 -17.89 11.31
N GLU A 290 -8.06 -18.98 12.00
CA GLU A 290 -6.91 -19.04 12.89
C GLU A 290 -5.61 -18.88 12.07
N THR A 291 -5.12 -17.65 11.93
CA THR A 291 -3.74 -17.35 11.52
C THR A 291 -2.83 -17.08 12.71
N VAL A 292 -3.14 -17.75 13.82
CA VAL A 292 -2.50 -17.62 15.12
C VAL A 292 -1.84 -18.95 15.42
N ASP A 293 -0.53 -18.99 15.68
CA ASP A 293 0.06 -20.22 16.22
C ASP A 293 -0.43 -20.45 17.67
N ALA A 294 -0.14 -21.62 18.24
CA ALA A 294 -0.55 -22.02 19.59
C ALA A 294 -0.09 -21.05 20.72
N VAL A 295 0.63 -19.97 20.39
CA VAL A 295 1.17 -18.96 21.30
C VAL A 295 0.72 -17.54 20.91
N GLY A 296 -0.28 -17.38 20.05
CA GLY A 296 -0.83 -16.05 19.77
C GLY A 296 -0.12 -15.27 18.65
N ARG A 297 0.84 -15.85 17.92
CA ARG A 297 1.67 -15.10 16.95
C ARG A 297 1.14 -15.21 15.52
N GLN A 298 0.90 -14.05 14.91
CA GLN A 298 0.40 -13.91 13.54
C GLN A 298 1.50 -14.21 12.50
N ARG A 299 1.23 -15.11 11.53
CA ARG A 299 2.23 -15.56 10.54
C ARG A 299 2.34 -14.61 9.34
N ARG A 300 3.55 -14.07 9.08
CA ARG A 300 3.93 -13.42 7.81
C ARG A 300 3.85 -14.44 6.65
N PRO A 301 3.61 -14.00 5.39
CA PRO A 301 3.73 -14.90 4.23
C PRO A 301 5.15 -15.47 4.18
N ARG A 302 5.33 -16.77 3.89
CA ARG A 302 6.69 -17.33 3.68
C ARG A 302 7.34 -16.77 2.42
N SER A 303 6.54 -16.64 1.37
CA SER A 303 6.94 -16.00 0.12
C SER A 303 5.71 -15.51 -0.63
N PHE A 304 5.92 -14.61 -1.59
CA PHE A 304 4.90 -14.15 -2.53
C PHE A 304 5.54 -13.66 -3.83
N ALA A 305 4.80 -13.78 -4.94
CA ALA A 305 5.18 -13.23 -6.22
C ALA A 305 4.76 -11.75 -6.27
N PHE A 306 5.71 -10.86 -6.51
CA PHE A 306 5.50 -9.42 -6.56
C PHE A 306 5.75 -8.90 -7.97
N ALA A 307 4.85 -8.07 -8.48
CA ALA A 307 5.00 -7.38 -9.76
C ALA A 307 5.41 -5.92 -9.52
N PRO A 308 6.72 -5.62 -9.55
CA PRO A 308 7.22 -4.26 -9.50
C PRO A 308 7.03 -3.58 -10.86
N LEU A 309 6.02 -2.72 -10.94
CA LEU A 309 5.70 -1.95 -12.14
C LEU A 309 6.59 -0.71 -12.20
N ALA A 310 6.90 -0.24 -13.41
CA ALA A 310 7.61 1.02 -13.57
C ALA A 310 6.70 2.18 -13.16
N ALA A 311 7.27 3.25 -12.61
CA ALA A 311 6.59 4.47 -12.19
C ALA A 311 5.69 5.06 -13.28
N ARG A 312 6.06 4.91 -14.56
CA ARG A 312 5.24 5.37 -15.70
C ARG A 312 3.86 4.71 -15.82
N HIS A 313 3.68 3.53 -15.23
CA HIS A 313 2.40 2.82 -15.28
C HIS A 313 1.39 3.42 -14.32
N PHE A 314 1.86 3.84 -13.13
CA PHE A 314 1.05 4.48 -12.11
C PHE A 314 1.86 5.63 -11.49
N CYS A 315 1.49 6.86 -11.87
CA CYS A 315 1.90 8.05 -11.13
C CYS A 315 0.74 8.45 -10.22
N ALA A 316 0.84 8.14 -8.92
CA ALA A 316 0.03 8.79 -7.91
C ALA A 316 0.78 10.06 -7.49
N GLY A 317 0.17 11.23 -7.70
CA GLY A 317 0.77 12.49 -7.33
C GLY A 317 0.87 12.61 -5.82
N HIS A 318 2.04 12.98 -5.29
CA HIS A 318 2.10 13.58 -3.96
C HIS A 318 1.56 15.01 -4.09
N VAL A 319 0.25 15.16 -4.32
CA VAL A 319 -0.35 16.49 -4.41
C VAL A 319 -0.46 17.03 -2.98
N TYR A 320 0.36 18.07 -2.74
CA TYR A 320 0.60 18.75 -1.47
C TYR A 320 -0.64 19.40 -0.85
#